data_AF-A0A2V7SC03-F1
#
_entry.id   AF-A0A2V7SC03-F1
#
_cell.length_a   1.000
_cell.length_b   1.000
_cell.length_c   1.000
_cell.angle_alpha   90.00
_cell.angle_beta   90.00
_cell.angle_gamma   90.00
#
_symmetry.space_group_name_H-M   'P 1'
#
loop_
_entity.id
_entity.type
_entity.pdbx_description
1 polymer ?
#
loop_
_entity_poly.entity_id
_entity_poly.type
_entity_poly.pdbx_seq_one_letter_code
_entity_poly.pdbx_strand_id
1 'polypeptide(L)' 'MDDEYLLRESCAQVLRHEGYEVALCGRGEEALDLVKRRAFDILLVDLYMSQVDGLTLLRAALTTN' A
#
# COMPACT_ATOMS: atom_id res chain seq x y z
N MET A 1 -1.40 -1.53 -1.31
CA MET A 1 -2.65 -0.80 -1.08
C MET A 1 -3.45 -0.93 -2.35
N ASP A 2 -4.66 -1.45 -2.23
CA ASP A 2 -5.54 -1.84 -3.32
C ASP A 2 -6.95 -1.94 -2.72
N ASP A 3 -7.99 -1.41 -3.37
CA ASP A 3 -9.37 -1.44 -2.85
C ASP A 3 -10.04 -2.81 -3.06
N GLU A 4 -9.57 -3.62 -4.00
CA GLU A 4 -10.05 -4.97 -4.26
C GLU A 4 -9.45 -5.99 -3.26
N TYR A 5 -10.30 -6.50 -2.38
CA TYR A 5 -9.89 -7.41 -1.31
C TYR A 5 -9.15 -8.66 -1.80
N LEU A 6 -9.67 -9.32 -2.84
CA LEU A 6 -9.13 -10.59 -3.33
C LEU A 6 -7.74 -10.40 -3.96
N LEU A 7 -7.57 -9.33 -4.76
CA LEU A 7 -6.28 -9.01 -5.36
C LEU A 7 -5.26 -8.65 -4.28
N ARG A 8 -5.64 -7.78 -3.33
CA ARG A 8 -4.81 -7.37 -2.20
C ARG A 8 -4.30 -8.55 -1.37
N GLU A 9 -5.18 -9.47 -0.97
CA GLU A 9 -4.80 -10.64 -0.17
C GLU A 9 -3.94 -11.63 -0.96
N SER A 10 -4.26 -11.86 -2.23
CA SER A 10 -3.46 -12.73 -3.12
C SER A 10 -2.02 -12.23 -3.23
N CYS A 11 -1.82 -10.94 -3.52
CA CYS A 11 -0.49 -10.34 -3.57
C CYS A 11 0.25 -10.46 -2.23
N ALA A 12 -0.44 -10.25 -1.11
CA ALA A 12 0.17 -10.37 0.21
C ALA A 12 0.58 -11.80 0.55
N GLN A 13 -0.19 -12.81 0.14
CA GLN A 13 0.19 -14.20 0.35
C GLN A 13 1.47 -14.54 -0.41
N VAL A 14 1.60 -14.11 -1.66
CA VAL A 14 2.82 -14.33 -2.47
C VAL A 14 4.01 -13.63 -1.81
N LEU A 15 3.89 -12.36 -1.45
CA LEU A 15 5.00 -11.62 -0.82
C LEU A 15 5.40 -12.20 0.54
N ARG A 16 4.44 -12.62 1.37
CA ARG A 16 4.74 -13.29 2.64
C ARG A 16 5.44 -14.63 2.43
N HIS A 17 5.05 -15.38 1.40
CA HIS A 17 5.71 -16.65 1.05
C HIS A 17 7.17 -16.44 0.65
N GLU A 18 7.47 -15.34 -0.06
CA GLU A 18 8.85 -14.94 -0.40
C GLU A 18 9.64 -14.34 0.78
N GLY A 19 9.05 -14.29 1.99
CA GLY A 19 9.73 -13.86 3.21
C GLY A 19 9.62 -12.37 3.53
N TYR A 20 8.79 -11.61 2.82
CA TYR A 20 8.57 -10.20 3.13
C TYR A 20 7.61 -10.00 4.31
N GLU A 21 7.86 -8.99 5.13
CA GLU A 21 6.87 -8.47 6.07
C GLU A 21 5.87 -7.58 5.33
N VAL A 22 4.60 -7.98 5.32
CA VAL A 22 3.57 -7.30 4.52
C VAL A 22 2.49 -6.69 5.41
N ALA A 23 2.36 -5.37 5.33
CA ALA A 23 1.22 -4.62 5.84
C ALA A 23 0.20 -4.36 4.71
N LEU A 24 -1.08 -4.57 5.00
CA LEU A 24 -2.18 -4.38 4.05
C LEU A 24 -3.02 -3.16 4.42
N CYS A 25 -3.56 -2.51 3.39
CA CYS A 25 -4.46 -1.38 3.56
C CYS A 25 -5.46 -1.35 2.39
N GLY A 26 -6.75 -1.17 2.72
CA GLY A 26 -7.85 -1.08 1.75
C GLY A 26 -8.39 0.34 1.54
N ARG A 27 -7.90 1.34 2.30
CA ARG A 27 -8.33 2.74 2.23
C ARG A 27 -7.13 3.68 2.20
N GLY A 28 -7.16 4.70 1.35
CA GLY A 28 -5.99 5.58 1.17
C GLY A 28 -5.61 6.39 2.40
N GLU A 29 -6.59 6.80 3.21
CA GLU A 29 -6.36 7.55 4.45
C GLU A 29 -5.51 6.74 5.44
N GLU A 30 -5.87 5.46 5.65
CA GLU A 30 -5.10 4.53 6.46
C GLU A 30 -3.69 4.32 5.89
N ALA A 31 -3.56 4.25 4.56
CA ALA A 31 -2.26 4.09 3.92
C ALA A 31 -1.35 5.32 4.10
N LEU A 32 -1.90 6.53 4.01
CA LEU A 32 -1.17 7.78 4.27
C LEU A 32 -0.66 7.83 5.72
N ASP A 33 -1.50 7.46 6.68
CA ASP A 33 -1.10 7.40 8.08
C ASP A 33 -0.04 6.33 8.34
N LEU A 34 -0.14 5.18 7.66
CA LEU A 34 0.82 4.09 7.79
C LEU A 34 2.21 4.50 7.29
N VAL A 35 2.27 5.10 6.11
CA VAL A 35 3.52 5.56 5.47
C VAL A 35 4.18 6.68 6.27
N LYS A 36 3.42 7.53 6.96
CA LYS A 36 3.98 8.56 7.85
C LYS A 36 4.57 8.00 9.15
N ARG A 37 4.02 6.87 9.64
CA ARG A 37 4.39 6.29 10.94
C ARG A 37 5.43 5.18 10.84
N ARG A 38 5.59 4.57 9.67
CA ARG A 38 6.49 3.45 9.42
C ARG A 38 7.21 3.65 8.11
N ALA A 39 8.51 3.36 8.13
CA ALA A 39 9.29 3.25 6.90
C ALA A 39 8.96 1.92 6.21
N PHE A 40 8.91 1.95 4.88
CA PHE A 40 8.73 0.77 4.04
C PHE A 40 9.82 0.75 2.98
N ASP A 41 10.46 -0.40 2.78
CA ASP A 41 11.44 -0.57 1.70
C ASP A 41 10.75 -0.64 0.32
N ILE A 42 9.51 -1.17 0.29
CA ILE A 42 8.72 -1.36 -0.91
C ILE A 42 7.28 -0.91 -0.65
N LEU A 43 6.76 -0.06 -1.53
CA LEU A 43 5.36 0.35 -1.54
C LEU A 43 4.69 -0.17 -2.82
N LEU A 44 3.78 -1.14 -2.66
CA LEU A 44 2.93 -1.63 -3.76
C LEU A 44 1.57 -0.93 -3.68
N VAL A 45 1.21 -0.15 -4.70
CA VAL A 45 0.00 0.68 -4.74
C VAL A 45 -0.70 0.49 -6.07
N ASP A 46 -2.00 0.23 -6.05
CA ASP A 46 -2.83 0.30 -7.24
C ASP A 46 -3.04 1.77 -7.67
N LEU A 47 -2.89 2.01 -8.97
CA LEU A 47 -3.07 3.34 -9.57
C LEU A 47 -4.53 3.62 -9.92
N TYR A 48 -5.34 2.60 -10.13
CA TYR A 48 -6.71 2.71 -10.65
C TYR A 48 -7.75 2.36 -9.58
N MET A 49 -7.75 3.10 -8.48
CA MET A 49 -8.71 2.90 -7.40
C MET A 49 -9.90 3.83 -7.49
N SER A 50 -11.06 3.35 -7.06
CA SER A 50 -12.34 4.07 -7.16
C SER A 50 -12.48 5.25 -6.19
N GLN A 51 -11.79 5.19 -5.04
CA GLN A 51 -12.01 6.12 -3.92
C GLN A 51 -10.80 7.00 -3.59
N VAL A 52 -9.58 6.59 -3.96
CA VAL A 52 -8.34 7.28 -3.59
C VAL A 52 -7.40 7.33 -4.78
N ASP A 53 -6.87 8.52 -5.05
CA ASP A 53 -5.82 8.71 -6.04
C ASP A 53 -4.49 8.09 -5.55
N GLY A 54 -4.12 6.92 -6.10
CA GLY A 54 -2.87 6.23 -5.80
C GLY A 54 -1.62 7.09 -6.03
N LEU A 55 -1.67 8.06 -6.96
CA LEU A 55 -0.56 9.00 -7.17
C LEU A 55 -0.35 9.94 -5.99
N THR A 56 -1.42 10.31 -5.28
CA THR A 56 -1.32 11.17 -4.09
C THR A 56 -0.64 10.43 -2.95
N LEU A 57 -0.92 9.14 -2.78
CA LEU A 57 -0.22 8.29 -1.82
C LEU A 57 1.27 8.15 -2.15
N LEU A 58 1.60 7.90 -3.43
CA LEU A 58 2.99 7.82 -3.90
C LEU A 58 3.77 9.12 -3.67
N ARG A 59 3.17 10.28 -3.99
CA ARG A 59 3.79 11.58 -3.72
C ARG A 59 4.10 11.77 -2.24
N ALA A 60 3.14 11.45 -1.37
CA ALA A 60 3.33 11.57 0.08
C ALA A 60 4.44 10.65 0.59
N ALA A 61 4.51 9.41 0.09
CA ALA A 61 5.57 8.47 0.44
C ALA A 61 6.96 8.99 0.06
N LEU A 62 7.10 9.58 -1.13
CA LEU A 62 8.38 10.11 -1.63
C LEU A 62 8.88 11.35 -0.88
N THR A 63 7.97 12.19 -0.36
CA THR A 63 8.34 13.38 0.43
C THR A 63 8.65 13.09 1.89
N THR A 64 8.32 11.90 2.39
CA THR A 64 8.51 11.53 3.81
C THR A 64 9.84 10.81 4.05
N ASN A 65 10.70 10.73 3.02
CA ASN A 65 12.06 10.17 3.06
C ASN A 65 13.11 11.26 2.86
#